data_AF-A0A3M1NUB1-F1
#
_entry.id   AF-A0A3M1NUB1-F1
#
_cell.length_a   1.000
_cell.length_b   1.000
_cell.length_c   1.000
_cell.angle_alpha   90.00
_cell.angle_beta   90.00
_cell.angle_gamma   90.00
#
_symmetry.space_group_name_H-M   'P 1'
#
loop_
_entity.id
_entity.type
_entity.pdbx_description
1 polymer ?
#
loop_
_entity_poly.entity_id
_entity_poly.type
_entity_poly.pdbx_seq_one_letter_code
_entity_poly.pdbx_strand_id
1 'polypeptide(L)'
;MVVAVLFLFLLAACKSTSENNPPPEDTNPPVYKNPDYPIEVRVEDLLSRMTLDEKIGQMTQAERQALGSIEDIKTYFLGSLLSGGGSTPSPNNAS
;
A
#
# COMPACT_ATOMS: atom_id res chain seq x y z
N MET A 1 -28.85 -35.03 40.31
CA MET A 1 -28.08 -35.55 39.14
C MET A 1 -28.53 -34.99 37.80
N VAL A 2 -29.80 -34.58 37.61
CA VAL A 2 -30.29 -33.99 36.35
C VAL A 2 -29.72 -32.58 36.06
N VAL A 3 -29.50 -31.76 37.09
CA VAL A 3 -28.96 -30.39 36.93
C VAL A 3 -27.48 -30.35 36.52
N ALA A 4 -26.69 -31.36 36.91
CA ALA A 4 -25.26 -31.43 36.58
C ALA A 4 -24.98 -31.84 35.12
N VAL A 5 -25.88 -32.60 34.50
CA VAL A 5 -25.75 -33.02 33.10
C VAL A 5 -26.14 -31.87 32.15
N LEU A 6 -27.12 -31.05 32.52
CA LEU A 6 -27.54 -29.88 31.71
C LEU A 6 -26.44 -28.80 31.62
N PHE A 7 -25.64 -28.65 32.68
CA PHE A 7 -24.52 -27.70 32.71
C PHE A 7 -23.28 -28.17 31.91
N LEU A 8 -23.12 -29.48 31.70
CA LEU A 8 -22.02 -30.02 30.89
C LEU A 8 -22.28 -29.86 29.38
N PHE A 9 -23.55 -29.74 28.97
CA PHE A 9 -23.93 -29.50 27.57
C PHE A 9 -23.82 -28.03 27.14
N LEU A 10 -23.84 -27.06 28.07
CA LEU A 10 -23.74 -25.63 27.73
C LEU A 10 -22.32 -25.19 27.33
N LEU A 11 -21.28 -25.93 27.73
CA LEU A 11 -19.88 -25.62 27.41
C LEU A 11 -19.39 -26.21 26.08
N ALA A 12 -20.17 -27.10 25.46
CA ALA A 12 -19.79 -27.74 24.20
C ALA A 12 -20.20 -26.95 22.93
N ALA A 13 -20.97 -25.86 23.08
CA ALA A 13 -21.53 -25.11 21.95
C ALA A 13 -20.68 -23.94 21.45
N CYS A 14 -19.47 -23.73 21.98
CA CYS A 14 -18.57 -22.67 21.49
C CYS A 14 -17.19 -23.24 21.15
N LYS A 15 -17.14 -24.07 20.10
CA LYS A 15 -15.93 -24.28 19.32
C LYS A 15 -16.21 -23.76 17.92
N SER A 16 -15.88 -22.49 17.71
CA SER A 16 -15.75 -21.90 16.39
C SER A 16 -14.60 -22.62 15.70
N THR A 17 -14.92 -23.50 14.77
CA THR A 17 -13.94 -24.02 13.81
C THR A 17 -13.44 -22.82 13.01
N SER A 18 -12.24 -22.34 13.33
CA SER A 18 -11.54 -21.35 12.49
C SER A 18 -11.20 -22.05 11.18
N GLU A 19 -12.06 -21.87 10.18
CA GLU A 19 -11.79 -22.26 8.81
C GLU A 19 -10.55 -21.48 8.33
N ASN A 20 -9.45 -22.18 8.09
CA ASN A 20 -8.19 -21.61 7.58
C ASN A 20 -8.31 -21.27 6.08
N ASN A 21 -9.37 -20.59 5.68
CA ASN A 21 -9.49 -20.04 4.33
C ASN A 21 -8.81 -18.66 4.32
N PRO A 22 -7.92 -18.36 3.37
CA PRO A 22 -7.43 -17.00 3.20
C PRO A 22 -8.65 -16.07 3.01
N PRO A 23 -8.63 -14.85 3.59
CA PRO A 23 -9.72 -13.90 3.41
C PRO A 23 -10.03 -13.76 1.91
N PRO A 24 -11.32 -13.70 1.52
CA PRO A 24 -11.68 -13.52 0.12
C PRO A 24 -10.96 -12.28 -0.42
N GLU A 25 -10.17 -12.45 -1.47
CA GLU A 25 -9.56 -11.33 -2.18
C GLU A 25 -10.70 -10.39 -2.63
N ASP A 26 -10.69 -9.16 -2.12
CA ASP A 26 -11.61 -8.12 -2.58
C ASP A 26 -11.29 -7.84 -4.04
N THR A 27 -12.14 -8.32 -4.93
CA THR A 27 -11.97 -8.24 -6.38
C THR A 27 -12.18 -6.82 -6.92
N ASN A 28 -12.58 -5.87 -6.06
CA ASN A 28 -12.71 -4.48 -6.44
C ASN A 28 -11.34 -3.75 -6.34
N PRO A 29 -10.89 -3.09 -7.41
CA PRO A 29 -9.67 -2.30 -7.35
C PRO A 29 -9.85 -1.14 -6.35
N PRO A 30 -8.78 -0.73 -5.64
CA PRO A 30 -8.82 0.45 -4.75
C PRO A 30 -9.36 1.69 -5.47
N VAL A 31 -10.10 2.53 -4.75
CA VAL A 31 -10.76 3.73 -5.29
C VAL A 31 -9.76 4.66 -5.97
N TYR A 32 -8.56 4.86 -5.41
CA TYR A 32 -7.54 5.71 -6.00
C TYR A 32 -7.09 5.28 -7.41
N LYS A 33 -7.23 4.00 -7.76
CA LYS A 33 -6.89 3.45 -9.08
C LYS A 33 -8.03 3.60 -10.11
N ASN A 34 -9.26 3.86 -9.67
CA ASN A 34 -10.38 4.01 -10.57
C ASN A 34 -10.53 5.49 -11.00
N PRO A 35 -10.39 5.82 -12.30
CA PRO A 35 -10.45 7.19 -12.80
C PRO A 35 -11.87 7.80 -12.80
N ASP A 36 -12.93 7.00 -12.60
CA ASP A 36 -14.33 7.47 -12.62
C ASP A 36 -14.71 8.25 -11.35
N TYR A 37 -13.93 8.10 -10.27
CA TYR A 37 -14.13 8.85 -9.03
C TYR A 37 -13.50 10.25 -9.07
N PRO A 38 -14.08 11.25 -8.37
CA PRO A 38 -13.49 12.57 -8.24
C PRO A 38 -12.05 12.53 -7.70
N ILE A 39 -11.23 13.50 -8.10
CA ILE A 39 -9.81 13.55 -7.73
C ILE A 39 -9.64 13.55 -6.21
N GLU A 40 -10.44 14.35 -5.50
CA GLU A 40 -10.38 14.50 -4.04
C GLU A 40 -10.68 13.18 -3.34
N VAL A 41 -11.63 12.40 -3.86
CA VAL A 41 -11.98 11.07 -3.34
C VAL A 41 -10.83 10.09 -3.54
N ARG A 42 -10.18 10.14 -4.71
CA ARG A 42 -9.03 9.29 -5.02
C ARG A 42 -7.80 9.65 -4.19
N VAL A 43 -7.58 10.94 -3.95
CA VAL A 43 -6.49 11.46 -3.11
C VAL A 43 -6.68 11.03 -1.66
N GLU A 44 -7.90 11.15 -1.11
CA GLU A 44 -8.20 10.73 0.26
C GLU A 44 -8.01 9.22 0.44
N ASP A 45 -8.53 8.41 -0.49
CA ASP A 45 -8.32 6.96 -0.48
C ASP A 45 -6.83 6.59 -0.55
N LEU A 46 -6.04 7.26 -1.39
CA LEU A 46 -4.59 7.02 -1.46
C LEU A 46 -3.87 7.42 -0.17
N LEU A 47 -4.11 8.64 0.34
CA LEU A 47 -3.44 9.16 1.53
C LEU A 47 -3.77 8.34 2.80
N SER A 48 -4.96 7.77 2.88
CA SER A 48 -5.37 6.91 4.00
C SER A 48 -4.61 5.57 4.02
N ARG A 49 -4.09 5.13 2.86
CA ARG A 49 -3.39 3.85 2.69
C ARG A 49 -1.87 3.99 2.81
N MET A 50 -1.33 5.19 2.64
CA MET A 50 0.10 5.45 2.70
C MET A 50 0.63 5.44 4.14
N THR A 51 1.73 4.76 4.34
CA THR A 51 2.61 4.87 5.49
C THR A 51 3.25 6.27 5.58
N LEU A 52 3.81 6.61 6.74
CA LEU A 52 4.53 7.88 6.90
C LEU A 52 5.74 7.97 5.95
N ASP A 53 6.48 6.88 5.78
CA ASP A 53 7.65 6.84 4.91
C ASP A 53 7.28 7.08 3.44
N GLU A 54 6.17 6.49 2.98
CA GLU A 54 5.65 6.77 1.63
C GLU A 54 5.25 8.23 1.47
N LYS A 55 4.62 8.85 2.50
CA LYS A 55 4.24 10.27 2.45
C LYS A 55 5.47 11.18 2.39
N ILE A 56 6.50 10.89 3.18
CA ILE A 56 7.77 11.61 3.16
C ILE A 56 8.47 11.42 1.81
N GLY A 57 8.48 10.20 1.28
CA GLY A 57 9.03 9.90 -0.04
C GLY A 57 8.36 10.72 -1.14
N GLN A 58 7.04 10.82 -1.14
CA GLN A 58 6.31 11.64 -2.12
C GLN A 58 6.62 13.14 -2.03
N MET A 59 6.95 13.66 -0.84
CA MET A 59 7.39 15.04 -0.65
C MET A 59 8.86 15.29 -1.02
N THR A 60 9.61 14.22 -1.30
CA THR A 60 11.07 14.27 -1.53
C THR A 60 11.40 14.29 -3.02
N GLN A 61 12.25 15.24 -3.40
CA GLN A 61 12.82 15.34 -4.74
C GLN A 61 14.31 14.99 -4.71
N ALA A 62 14.71 13.95 -5.43
CA ALA A 62 16.13 13.56 -5.54
C ALA A 62 16.74 14.03 -6.87
N GLU A 63 18.06 14.26 -6.87
CA GLU A 63 18.83 14.46 -8.10
C GLU A 63 19.20 13.10 -8.69
N ARG A 64 19.09 12.94 -10.01
CA ARG A 64 19.24 11.64 -10.66
C ARG A 64 20.64 11.02 -10.49
N GLN A 65 21.71 11.81 -10.51
CA GLN A 65 23.08 11.35 -10.29
C GLN A 65 23.36 11.01 -8.81
N ALA A 66 22.53 11.47 -7.87
CA ALA A 66 22.63 11.10 -6.46
C ALA A 66 22.08 9.70 -6.15
N LEU A 67 21.38 9.05 -7.10
CA LEU A 67 20.91 7.68 -6.93
C LEU A 67 22.08 6.69 -7.00
N GLY A 68 22.18 5.81 -6.01
CA GLY A 68 23.10 4.67 -6.06
C GLY A 68 22.60 3.58 -7.01
N SER A 69 21.28 3.43 -7.12
CA SER A 69 20.61 2.52 -8.06
C SER A 69 19.22 3.02 -8.47
N ILE A 70 18.65 2.45 -9.54
CA ILE A 70 17.24 2.72 -9.91
C ILE A 70 16.28 2.24 -8.80
N GLU A 71 16.66 1.22 -8.05
CA GLU A 71 15.82 0.65 -7.00
C GLU A 71 15.68 1.58 -5.80
N ASP A 72 16.54 2.59 -5.68
CA ASP A 72 16.45 3.63 -4.65
C ASP A 72 15.14 4.41 -4.81
N ILE A 73 14.64 4.60 -6.04
CA ILE A 73 13.36 5.26 -6.31
C ILE A 73 12.21 4.53 -5.61
N LYS A 74 12.20 3.20 -5.73
CA LYS A 74 11.19 2.35 -5.12
C LYS A 74 11.42 2.24 -3.60
N THR A 75 12.66 2.08 -3.18
CA THR A 75 13.06 1.86 -1.79
C THR A 75 12.70 3.06 -0.91
N TYR A 76 12.88 4.28 -1.44
CA TYR A 76 12.61 5.52 -0.71
C TYR A 76 11.30 6.22 -1.13
N PHE A 77 10.46 5.56 -1.94
CA PHE A 77 9.17 6.07 -2.41
C PHE A 77 9.23 7.48 -3.01
N LEU A 78 10.32 7.79 -3.73
CA LEU A 78 10.60 9.15 -4.22
C LEU A 78 9.45 9.67 -5.11
N GLY A 79 8.91 10.82 -4.75
CA GLY A 79 7.82 11.48 -5.48
C GLY A 79 8.30 12.29 -6.69
N SER A 80 9.55 12.73 -6.69
CA SER A 80 10.11 13.53 -7.78
C SER A 80 11.59 13.25 -8.01
N LEU A 81 12.01 13.39 -9.27
CA LEU A 81 13.40 13.40 -9.69
C LEU A 81 13.69 14.68 -10.45
N LEU A 82 14.86 15.26 -10.20
CA LEU A 82 15.35 16.43 -10.92
C LEU A 82 16.58 16.08 -11.75
N SER A 83 16.69 16.75 -12.89
CA SER A 83 17.83 16.69 -13.80
C SER A 83 18.60 17.99 -13.66
N GLY A 84 19.63 17.99 -12.81
CA GLY A 84 20.46 19.17 -12.57
C GLY A 84 21.29 19.57 -13.79
N GLY A 85 21.96 20.73 -13.73
CA GLY A 85 22.92 21.12 -14.75
C GLY A 85 24.04 20.09 -14.88
N GLY A 86 24.23 19.52 -16.07
CA GLY A 86 25.20 18.44 -16.31
C GLY A 86 24.65 17.02 -16.12
N SER A 87 23.48 16.87 -15.51
CA SER A 87 22.76 15.60 -15.44
C SER A 87 21.95 15.42 -16.71
N THR A 88 22.56 15.26 -17.88
CA THR A 88 21.83 14.90 -19.11
C THR A 88 21.78 13.38 -19.28
N PRO A 89 20.75 12.80 -19.92
CA PRO A 89 20.81 11.41 -20.39
C PRO A 89 22.04 11.21 -21.28
N SER A 90 22.67 10.04 -21.27
CA SER A 90 23.74 9.72 -22.22
C SER A 90 23.29 8.53 -23.08
N PRO A 91 23.20 8.67 -24.41
CA PRO A 91 23.52 9.88 -25.20
C PRO A 91 22.46 10.98 -25.06
N ASN A 92 22.89 12.24 -25.09
CA ASN A 92 22.03 13.42 -25.18
C ASN A 92 22.02 13.92 -26.63
N ASN A 93 21.28 13.24 -27.50
CA ASN A 93 21.17 13.58 -28.91
C ASN A 93 20.02 14.58 -29.15
N ALA A 94 20.35 15.76 -29.67
CA ALA A 94 19.38 16.62 -30.32
C ALA A 94 18.97 15.96 -31.65
N SER A 95 17.68 15.68 -31.81
CA SER A 95 17.13 15.25 -33.09
C SER A 95 17.02 16.42 -34.06
#